data_AF-A0ABD0XAS7-F1
#
_entry.id   AF-A0ABD0XAS7-F1
#
_cell.length_a   1.000
_cell.length_b   1.000
_cell.length_c   1.000
_cell.angle_alpha   90.00
_cell.angle_beta   90.00
_cell.angle_gamma   90.00
#
_symmetry.space_group_name_H-M   'P 1'
#
loop_
_entity.id
_entity.type
_entity.pdbx_description
1 polymer ?
#
loop_
_entity_poly.entity_id
_entity_poly.type
_entity_poly.pdbx_seq_one_letter_code
_entity_poly.pdbx_strand_id
1 'polypeptide(L)'
;MHGVKSHGESEERLPQWCLVVLCKYEPILQWTRGCDNMLYQALVEVLIPDVLRPIPSALTQAIRNFAKSLESWLTSAMMNIPEEMVRIKVVCAGAFAQTLRRYTSLNHLAQAARAVLQNTAQINQMLSDLNRVDFNNVQEQASWVCRCEDAVVQRLEQDFKQTLQQHNSLEQWAAWLDAVVSQVLKPYQHSPDAFPKAAKLFLLRWSFYSSMVIRDLTLRSAASFGSFHLIRLLYDEYMYYLVEHRVALAKGESPIAVMGEFASVGRGHNSLDHDKDEEEDDDEESDEECGEMTMPTNSAALGEREDSLEPPVKLTRTDPRGLFNTTHT
;
A
#
# COMPACT_ATOMS: atom_id res chain seq x y z
N MET A 1 26.55 13.58 35.44
CA MET A 1 26.03 13.75 36.82
C MET A 1 24.57 14.20 36.92
N HIS A 2 23.89 14.62 35.85
CA HIS A 2 22.45 14.94 35.90
C HIS A 2 21.52 13.69 35.89
N GLY A 3 21.94 12.56 35.30
CA GLY A 3 21.10 11.35 35.24
C GLY A 3 20.91 10.60 36.58
N VAL A 4 21.88 10.65 37.49
CA VAL A 4 21.83 9.90 38.77
C VAL A 4 20.85 10.53 39.77
N LYS A 5 20.72 11.87 39.77
CA LYS A 5 19.72 12.56 40.61
C LYS A 5 18.28 12.32 40.10
N SER A 6 18.10 12.28 38.77
CA SER A 6 16.80 12.03 38.14
C SER A 6 16.24 10.63 38.43
N HIS A 7 17.11 9.61 38.56
CA HIS A 7 16.68 8.26 38.92
C HIS A 7 16.14 8.18 40.35
N GLY A 8 16.80 8.86 41.30
CA GLY A 8 16.33 8.90 42.70
C GLY A 8 14.96 9.56 42.85
N GLU A 9 14.74 10.71 42.21
CA GLU A 9 13.44 11.41 42.26
C GLU A 9 12.30 10.65 41.57
N SER A 10 12.61 9.85 40.55
CA SER A 10 11.61 9.04 39.84
C SER A 10 11.20 7.81 40.68
N GLU A 11 12.17 7.13 41.31
CA GLU A 11 11.91 6.00 42.22
C GLU A 11 11.14 6.42 43.49
N GLU A 12 11.35 7.64 43.98
CA GLU A 12 10.57 8.17 45.11
C GLU A 12 9.10 8.43 44.76
N ARG A 13 8.79 8.77 43.49
CA ARG A 13 7.42 9.04 43.03
C ARG A 13 6.68 7.78 42.62
N LEU A 14 7.36 6.89 41.90
CA LEU A 14 6.82 5.61 41.45
C LEU A 14 7.90 4.53 41.55
N PRO A 15 7.96 3.79 42.67
CA PRO A 15 8.93 2.72 42.84
C PRO A 15 8.81 1.67 41.74
N GLN A 16 9.95 1.09 41.32
CA GLN A 16 9.98 0.09 40.24
C GLN A 16 9.00 -1.07 40.44
N TRP A 17 8.89 -1.61 41.67
CA TRP A 17 7.97 -2.70 41.96
C TRP A 17 6.50 -2.30 41.76
N CYS A 18 6.15 -1.05 42.06
CA CYS A 18 4.80 -0.52 41.89
C CYS A 18 4.50 -0.34 40.40
N LEU A 19 5.46 0.18 39.62
CA LEU A 19 5.35 0.27 38.17
C LEU A 19 5.08 -1.11 37.54
N VAL A 20 5.85 -2.14 37.92
CA VAL A 20 5.66 -3.51 37.42
C VAL A 20 4.26 -4.05 37.72
N VAL A 21 3.70 -3.76 38.90
CA VAL A 21 2.31 -4.14 39.23
C VAL A 21 1.31 -3.38 38.37
N LEU A 22 1.49 -2.06 38.20
CA LEU A 22 0.62 -1.23 37.35
C LEU A 22 0.63 -1.69 35.89
N CYS A 23 1.76 -2.17 35.38
CA CYS A 23 1.88 -2.70 34.02
C CYS A 23 1.03 -3.95 33.77
N LYS A 24 0.47 -4.58 34.80
CA LYS A 24 -0.48 -5.71 34.65
C LYS A 24 -1.93 -5.28 34.80
N TYR A 25 -2.19 -4.03 35.19
CA TYR A 25 -3.54 -3.56 35.46
C TYR A 25 -4.23 -3.15 34.16
N GLU A 26 -5.33 -3.83 33.84
CA GLU A 26 -6.01 -3.69 32.54
C GLU A 26 -6.38 -2.23 32.16
N PRO A 27 -6.90 -1.39 33.07
CA PRO A 27 -7.13 0.03 32.73
C PRO A 27 -5.87 0.79 32.34
N ILE A 28 -4.71 0.45 32.92
CA ILE A 28 -3.42 1.08 32.57
C ILE A 28 -2.91 0.56 31.22
N LEU A 29 -3.10 -0.72 30.91
CA LEU A 29 -2.79 -1.29 29.60
C LEU A 29 -3.60 -0.60 28.49
N GLN A 30 -4.90 -0.43 28.69
CA GLN A 30 -5.80 0.25 27.75
C GLN A 30 -5.46 1.73 27.60
N TRP A 31 -5.21 2.42 28.71
CA TRP A 31 -4.79 3.82 28.69
C TRP A 31 -3.46 4.00 27.94
N THR A 32 -2.48 3.14 28.20
CA THR A 32 -1.17 3.17 27.54
C THR A 32 -1.29 2.97 26.03
N ARG A 33 -2.11 2.00 25.59
CA ARG A 33 -2.43 1.81 24.17
C ARG A 33 -2.99 3.08 23.54
N GLY A 34 -3.94 3.74 24.21
CA GLY A 34 -4.53 5.00 23.74
C GLY A 34 -3.48 6.10 23.58
N CYS A 35 -2.61 6.28 24.59
CA CYS A 35 -1.52 7.24 24.54
C CYS A 35 -0.54 6.98 23.39
N ASP A 36 -0.12 5.72 23.20
CA ASP A 36 0.81 5.35 22.14
C ASP A 36 0.18 5.59 20.76
N ASN A 37 -1.08 5.19 20.57
CA ASN A 37 -1.79 5.42 19.30
C ASN A 37 -1.93 6.92 18.99
N MET A 38 -2.20 7.76 19.98
CA MET A 38 -2.25 9.22 19.80
C MET A 38 -0.88 9.80 19.46
N LEU A 39 0.16 9.41 20.20
CA LEU A 39 1.52 9.85 19.96
C LEU A 39 1.98 9.48 18.55
N TYR A 40 1.84 8.22 18.18
CA TYR A 40 2.27 7.72 16.88
C TYR A 40 1.47 8.35 15.73
N GLN A 41 0.17 8.59 15.92
CA GLN A 41 -0.63 9.29 14.91
C GLN A 41 -0.10 10.71 14.67
N ALA A 42 0.18 11.45 15.74
CA ALA A 42 0.75 12.79 15.63
C ALA A 42 2.13 12.79 14.96
N LEU A 43 2.96 11.78 15.23
CA LEU A 43 4.25 11.64 14.58
C LEU A 43 4.11 11.36 13.07
N VAL A 44 3.16 10.52 12.64
CA VAL A 44 2.89 10.31 11.21
C VAL A 44 2.49 11.61 10.54
N GLU A 45 1.60 12.39 11.15
CA GLU A 45 1.13 13.68 10.59
C GLU A 45 2.23 14.73 10.49
N VAL A 46 3.24 14.68 11.38
CA VAL A 46 4.42 15.56 11.31
C VAL A 46 5.41 15.09 10.24
N LEU A 47 5.67 13.78 10.17
CA LEU A 47 6.67 13.22 9.26
C LEU A 47 6.18 13.17 7.81
N ILE A 48 4.89 12.88 7.61
CA ILE A 48 4.25 12.69 6.31
C ILE A 48 2.89 13.43 6.29
N PRO A 49 2.91 14.78 6.26
CA PRO A 49 1.68 15.57 6.33
C PRO A 49 0.80 15.44 5.09
N ASP A 50 1.38 15.09 3.94
CA ASP A 50 0.68 14.94 2.67
C ASP A 50 1.38 13.86 1.83
N VAL A 51 0.72 12.71 1.67
CA VAL A 51 1.26 11.57 0.94
C VAL A 51 1.48 11.85 -0.55
N LEU A 52 0.92 12.93 -1.11
CA LEU A 52 1.12 13.28 -2.51
C LEU A 52 2.31 14.22 -2.73
N ARG A 53 2.78 14.93 -1.69
CA ARG A 53 3.88 15.90 -1.83
C ARG A 53 5.25 15.21 -1.78
N PRO A 54 6.20 15.58 -2.64
CA PRO A 54 7.54 15.00 -2.59
C PRO A 54 8.16 15.12 -1.20
N ILE A 55 8.69 14.00 -0.69
CA ILE A 55 9.48 13.95 0.54
C ILE A 55 10.96 13.87 0.13
N PRO A 56 11.87 14.64 0.76
CA PRO A 56 13.31 14.52 0.48
C PRO A 56 13.79 13.07 0.68
N SER A 57 14.58 12.53 -0.26
CA SER A 57 15.04 11.14 -0.24
C SER A 57 15.73 10.77 1.08
N ALA A 58 16.62 11.62 1.58
CA ALA A 58 17.30 11.43 2.86
C ALA A 58 16.33 11.31 4.05
N LEU A 59 15.23 12.07 4.05
CA LEU A 59 14.20 11.97 5.09
C LEU A 59 13.39 10.68 4.94
N THR A 60 13.01 10.31 3.71
CA THR A 60 12.34 9.04 3.43
C THR A 60 13.16 7.85 3.93
N GLN A 61 14.46 7.82 3.64
CA GLN A 61 15.34 6.75 4.09
C GLN A 61 15.46 6.71 5.62
N ALA A 62 15.59 7.88 6.26
CA ALA A 62 15.62 7.96 7.73
C ALA A 62 14.32 7.41 8.35
N ILE A 63 13.16 7.74 7.78
CA ILE A 63 11.86 7.22 8.23
C ILE A 63 11.79 5.69 8.06
N ARG A 64 12.19 5.16 6.90
CA ARG A 64 12.17 3.71 6.61
C ARG A 64 13.11 2.93 7.53
N ASN A 65 14.33 3.42 7.72
CA ASN A 65 15.32 2.82 8.63
C ASN A 65 14.80 2.81 10.08
N PHE A 66 14.25 3.93 10.55
CA PHE A 66 13.62 4.01 11.86
C PHE A 66 12.48 2.98 12.02
N ALA A 67 11.59 2.89 11.02
CA ALA A 67 10.48 1.95 11.04
C ALA A 67 10.94 0.48 11.05
N LYS A 68 12.05 0.14 10.38
CA LYS A 68 12.63 -1.21 10.38
C LYS A 68 13.13 -1.61 11.78
N SER A 69 13.75 -0.70 12.52
CA SER A 69 14.38 -1.02 13.80
C SER A 69 13.53 -0.75 15.04
N LEU A 70 12.42 -0.01 14.92
CA LEU A 70 11.62 0.43 16.07
C LEU A 70 11.15 -0.73 16.97
N GLU A 71 10.64 -1.81 16.39
CA GLU A 71 10.07 -2.92 17.16
C GLU A 71 11.12 -3.65 18.00
N SER A 72 12.32 -3.89 17.44
CA SER A 72 13.42 -4.54 18.15
C SER A 72 13.99 -3.64 19.24
N TRP A 73 14.21 -2.36 18.96
CA TRP A 73 14.66 -1.38 19.96
C TRP A 73 13.70 -1.27 21.14
N LEU A 74 12.39 -1.23 20.87
CA LEU A 74 11.38 -1.17 21.91
C LEU A 74 11.36 -2.44 22.76
N THR A 75 11.41 -3.61 22.12
CA THR A 75 11.42 -4.90 22.82
C THR A 75 12.64 -5.02 23.73
N SER A 76 13.84 -4.68 23.24
CA SER A 76 15.06 -4.68 24.06
C SER A 76 14.99 -3.70 25.22
N ALA A 77 14.37 -2.52 25.04
CA ALA A 77 14.20 -1.53 26.10
C ALA A 77 13.25 -1.99 27.23
N MET A 78 12.44 -3.04 26.99
CA MET A 78 11.38 -3.47 27.89
C MET A 78 11.63 -4.81 28.62
N MET A 79 12.86 -5.34 28.61
CA MET A 79 13.19 -6.67 29.16
C MET A 79 12.73 -6.95 30.60
N ASN A 80 12.55 -5.93 31.45
CA ASN A 80 12.14 -6.09 32.86
C ASN A 80 10.69 -5.66 33.14
N ILE A 81 9.89 -5.49 32.09
CA ILE A 81 8.48 -5.08 32.17
C ILE A 81 7.58 -6.30 31.90
N PRO A 82 6.41 -6.42 32.56
CA PRO A 82 5.47 -7.50 32.28
C PRO A 82 5.09 -7.66 30.81
N GLU A 83 5.03 -8.90 30.34
CA GLU A 83 4.74 -9.26 28.95
C GLU A 83 3.43 -8.66 28.43
N GLU A 84 2.42 -8.51 29.29
CA GLU A 84 1.14 -7.92 28.93
C GLU A 84 1.32 -6.50 28.41
N MET A 85 2.16 -5.69 29.08
CA MET A 85 2.49 -4.33 28.67
C MET A 85 3.40 -4.31 27.44
N VAL A 86 4.41 -5.19 27.38
CA VAL A 86 5.30 -5.31 26.22
C VAL A 86 4.49 -5.59 24.96
N ARG A 87 3.53 -6.52 25.03
CA ARG A 87 2.65 -6.86 23.92
C ARG A 87 1.83 -5.66 23.43
N ILE A 88 1.29 -4.84 24.35
CA ILE A 88 0.57 -3.62 23.97
C ILE A 88 1.49 -2.66 23.20
N LYS A 89 2.67 -2.39 23.77
CA LYS A 89 3.68 -1.49 23.23
C LYS A 89 4.14 -1.92 21.83
N VAL A 90 4.47 -3.20 21.67
CA VAL A 90 4.90 -3.79 20.40
C VAL A 90 3.80 -3.72 19.33
N VAL A 91 2.53 -4.00 19.69
CA VAL A 91 1.42 -3.87 18.72
C VAL A 91 1.26 -2.43 18.23
N CYS A 92 1.29 -1.44 19.13
CA CYS A 92 1.19 -0.02 18.76
C CYS A 92 2.38 0.43 17.91
N ALA A 93 3.61 0.07 18.32
CA ALA A 93 4.82 0.43 17.59
C ALA A 93 4.90 -0.27 16.22
N GLY A 94 4.47 -1.52 16.12
CA GLY A 94 4.39 -2.25 14.86
C GLY A 94 3.36 -1.65 13.90
N ALA A 95 2.20 -1.20 14.40
CA ALA A 95 1.23 -0.47 13.59
C ALA A 95 1.80 0.85 13.07
N PHE A 96 2.49 1.61 13.94
CA PHE A 96 3.17 2.85 13.55
C PHE A 96 4.25 2.63 12.48
N ALA A 97 5.15 1.68 12.70
CA ALA A 97 6.20 1.32 11.74
C ALA A 97 5.62 0.91 10.39
N GLN A 98 4.54 0.12 10.40
CA GLN A 98 3.87 -0.29 9.16
C GLN A 98 3.21 0.89 8.44
N THR A 99 2.59 1.82 9.17
CA THR A 99 2.01 3.03 8.58
C THR A 99 3.08 3.91 7.93
N LEU A 100 4.25 4.09 8.58
CA LEU A 100 5.37 4.82 7.99
C LEU A 100 5.85 4.19 6.67
N ARG A 101 6.05 2.87 6.64
CA ARG A 101 6.42 2.15 5.41
C ARG A 101 5.38 2.32 4.31
N ARG A 102 4.09 2.11 4.63
CA ARG A 102 3.01 2.25 3.66
C ARG A 102 2.91 3.67 3.09
N TYR A 103 2.98 4.70 3.94
CA TYR A 103 2.79 6.07 3.49
C TYR A 103 4.01 6.59 2.69
N THR A 104 5.22 6.15 3.04
CA THR A 104 6.41 6.43 2.21
C THR A 104 6.37 5.71 0.88
N SER A 105 5.87 4.46 0.81
CA SER A 105 5.68 3.75 -0.46
C SER A 105 4.58 4.36 -1.33
N LEU A 106 3.46 4.76 -0.73
CA LEU A 106 2.42 5.52 -1.41
C LEU A 106 2.96 6.86 -1.95
N ASN A 107 3.81 7.54 -1.18
CA ASN A 107 4.46 8.77 -1.64
C ASN A 107 5.33 8.56 -2.87
N HIS A 108 6.11 7.47 -2.89
CA HIS A 108 6.94 7.11 -4.03
C HIS A 108 6.09 6.84 -5.28
N LEU A 109 5.02 6.04 -5.14
CA LEU A 109 4.05 5.80 -6.22
C LEU A 109 3.44 7.11 -6.73
N ALA A 110 3.10 8.03 -5.83
CA ALA A 110 2.56 9.34 -6.17
C ALA A 110 3.56 10.15 -7.01
N GLN A 111 4.85 10.16 -6.66
CA GLN A 111 5.87 10.87 -7.43
C GLN A 111 6.07 10.26 -8.82
N ALA A 112 6.15 8.94 -8.92
CA ALA A 112 6.28 8.25 -10.20
C ALA A 112 5.06 8.51 -11.10
N ALA A 113 3.84 8.45 -10.54
CA ALA A 113 2.62 8.75 -11.28
C ALA A 113 2.56 10.22 -11.73
N ARG A 114 3.05 11.16 -10.92
CA ARG A 114 3.12 12.58 -11.28
C ARG A 114 3.94 12.79 -12.55
N ALA A 115 5.06 12.10 -12.73
CA ALA A 115 5.86 12.17 -13.95
C ALA A 115 5.07 11.69 -15.19
N VAL A 116 4.30 10.61 -15.05
CA VAL A 116 3.40 10.12 -16.13
C VAL A 116 2.33 11.14 -16.47
N LEU A 117 1.67 11.72 -15.46
CA LEU A 117 0.58 12.68 -15.62
C LEU A 117 1.04 14.07 -16.13
N GLN A 118 2.35 14.34 -16.13
CA GLN A 118 2.92 15.54 -16.75
C GLN A 118 3.33 15.30 -18.21
N ASN A 119 3.39 14.04 -18.64
CA ASN A 119 3.79 13.68 -20.00
C ASN A 119 2.57 13.63 -20.94
N THR A 120 2.40 14.70 -21.72
CA THR A 120 1.27 14.85 -22.67
C THR A 120 1.22 13.74 -23.72
N ALA A 121 2.37 13.29 -24.22
CA ALA A 121 2.42 12.20 -25.20
C ALA A 121 1.95 10.87 -24.60
N GLN A 122 2.37 10.59 -23.36
CA GLN A 122 1.92 9.40 -22.61
C GLN A 122 0.42 9.45 -22.32
N ILE A 123 -0.11 10.61 -21.92
CA ILE A 123 -1.56 10.79 -21.70
C ILE A 123 -2.36 10.49 -22.97
N ASN A 124 -1.93 11.03 -24.12
CA ASN A 124 -2.61 10.79 -25.39
C ASN A 124 -2.55 9.31 -25.79
N GLN A 125 -1.43 8.63 -25.56
CA GLN A 125 -1.30 7.20 -25.79
C GLN A 125 -2.22 6.39 -24.85
N MET A 126 -2.27 6.76 -23.57
CA MET A 126 -3.19 6.16 -22.59
C MET A 126 -4.65 6.32 -23.01
N LEU A 127 -5.06 7.50 -23.47
CA LEU A 127 -6.42 7.73 -23.98
C LEU A 127 -6.74 6.85 -25.20
N SER A 128 -5.81 6.75 -26.13
CA SER A 128 -5.94 5.89 -27.31
C SER A 128 -6.15 4.42 -26.91
N ASP A 129 -5.29 3.91 -26.01
CA ASP A 129 -5.37 2.53 -25.55
C ASP A 129 -6.63 2.27 -24.71
N LEU A 130 -7.04 3.21 -23.86
CA LEU A 130 -8.25 3.12 -23.05
C LEU A 130 -9.52 3.05 -23.90
N ASN A 131 -9.58 3.77 -25.02
CA ASN A 131 -10.72 3.73 -25.94
C ASN A 131 -10.85 2.38 -26.66
N ARG A 132 -9.81 1.53 -26.63
CA ARG A 132 -9.82 0.18 -27.21
C ARG A 132 -10.23 -0.89 -26.21
N VAL A 133 -10.31 -0.55 -24.93
CA VAL A 133 -10.77 -1.47 -23.87
C VAL A 133 -12.26 -1.78 -24.07
N ASP A 134 -12.60 -3.06 -24.02
CA ASP A 134 -14.00 -3.50 -24.11
C ASP A 134 -14.68 -3.43 -22.73
N PHE A 135 -15.15 -2.23 -22.40
CA PHE A 135 -15.84 -1.99 -21.13
C PHE A 135 -17.15 -2.76 -20.98
N ASN A 136 -17.81 -3.13 -22.08
CA ASN A 136 -19.03 -3.96 -22.02
C ASN A 136 -18.69 -5.36 -21.50
N ASN A 137 -17.65 -5.99 -22.04
CA ASN A 137 -17.19 -7.30 -21.56
C ASN A 137 -16.62 -7.21 -20.13
N VAL A 138 -15.87 -6.15 -19.80
CA VAL A 138 -15.39 -5.93 -18.42
C VAL A 138 -16.58 -5.85 -17.45
N GLN A 139 -17.60 -5.07 -17.80
CA GLN A 139 -18.80 -4.90 -16.98
C GLN A 139 -19.60 -6.19 -16.86
N GLU A 140 -19.81 -6.93 -17.96
CA GLU A 140 -20.52 -8.21 -17.95
C GLU A 140 -19.85 -9.20 -16.98
N GLN A 141 -18.54 -9.36 -17.07
CA GLN A 141 -17.79 -10.26 -16.19
C GLN A 141 -17.77 -9.79 -14.74
N ALA A 142 -17.64 -8.48 -14.51
CA ALA A 142 -17.64 -7.91 -13.17
C ALA A 142 -19.02 -7.92 -12.50
N SER A 143 -20.11 -7.82 -13.28
CA SER A 143 -21.48 -7.77 -12.77
C SER A 143 -21.84 -9.02 -11.96
N TRP A 144 -21.42 -10.19 -12.44
CA TRP A 144 -21.66 -11.49 -11.79
C TRP A 144 -20.98 -11.58 -10.41
N VAL A 145 -19.78 -11.02 -10.28
CA VAL A 145 -18.95 -11.14 -9.08
C VAL A 145 -19.20 -9.99 -8.10
N CYS A 146 -19.07 -8.75 -8.58
CA CYS A 146 -19.08 -7.58 -7.72
C CYS A 146 -20.49 -7.10 -7.40
N ARG A 147 -21.47 -7.31 -8.30
CA ARG A 147 -22.81 -6.72 -8.23
C ARG A 147 -22.76 -5.21 -8.00
N CYS A 148 -21.88 -4.53 -8.75
CA CYS A 148 -21.84 -3.07 -8.77
C CYS A 148 -23.05 -2.54 -9.54
N GLU A 149 -23.54 -1.35 -9.17
CA GLU A 149 -24.57 -0.66 -9.95
C GLU A 149 -23.98 -0.16 -11.26
N ASP A 150 -24.60 -0.54 -12.39
CA ASP A 150 -24.14 -0.18 -13.73
C ASP A 150 -23.93 1.32 -13.91
N ALA A 151 -24.85 2.13 -13.38
CA ALA A 151 -24.79 3.59 -13.45
C ALA A 151 -23.56 4.17 -12.71
N VAL A 152 -23.11 3.52 -11.63
CA VAL A 152 -21.89 3.94 -10.91
C VAL A 152 -20.67 3.60 -11.73
N VAL A 153 -20.60 2.38 -12.28
CA VAL A 153 -19.49 1.90 -13.10
C VAL A 153 -19.30 2.78 -14.35
N GLN A 154 -20.38 3.04 -15.08
CA GLN A 154 -20.35 3.88 -16.28
C GLN A 154 -19.92 5.32 -15.97
N ARG A 155 -20.36 5.87 -14.84
CA ARG A 155 -19.92 7.19 -14.39
C ARG A 155 -18.43 7.21 -14.10
N LEU A 156 -17.91 6.22 -13.36
CA LEU A 156 -16.48 6.14 -13.05
C LEU A 156 -15.62 6.01 -14.30
N GLU A 157 -16.07 5.23 -15.30
CA GLU A 157 -15.41 5.14 -16.59
C GLU A 157 -15.38 6.50 -17.32
N GLN A 158 -16.54 7.17 -17.38
CA GLN A 158 -16.66 8.48 -18.02
C GLN A 158 -15.79 9.53 -17.32
N ASP A 159 -15.85 9.59 -15.99
CA ASP A 159 -15.06 10.52 -15.19
C ASP A 159 -13.57 10.26 -15.36
N PHE A 160 -13.13 9.00 -15.38
CA PHE A 160 -11.73 8.65 -15.62
C PHE A 160 -11.26 9.12 -17.00
N LYS A 161 -12.04 8.85 -18.06
CA LYS A 161 -11.76 9.32 -19.42
C LYS A 161 -11.67 10.85 -19.47
N GLN A 162 -12.63 11.54 -18.87
CA GLN A 162 -12.67 12.99 -18.83
C GLN A 162 -11.47 13.58 -18.06
N THR A 163 -11.14 13.02 -16.91
CA THR A 163 -10.03 13.48 -16.06
C THR A 163 -8.69 13.34 -16.78
N LEU A 164 -8.52 12.25 -17.54
CA LEU A 164 -7.34 12.02 -18.38
C LEU A 164 -7.30 12.98 -19.58
N GLN A 165 -8.42 13.23 -20.25
CA GLN A 165 -8.52 14.19 -21.37
C GLN A 165 -8.25 15.64 -20.96
N GLN A 166 -8.59 16.00 -19.72
CA GLN A 166 -8.40 17.35 -19.20
C GLN A 166 -6.95 17.63 -18.76
N HIS A 167 -6.05 16.64 -18.84
CA HIS A 167 -4.67 16.76 -18.33
C HIS A 167 -4.62 17.17 -16.86
N ASN A 168 -5.54 16.61 -16.06
CA ASN A 168 -5.65 16.96 -14.65
C ASN A 168 -4.40 16.55 -13.86
N SER A 169 -4.00 17.40 -12.90
CA SER A 169 -2.88 17.15 -12.00
C SER A 169 -3.15 15.98 -11.06
N LEU A 170 -2.09 15.44 -10.45
CA LEU A 170 -2.23 14.34 -9.48
C LEU A 170 -3.18 14.70 -8.33
N GLU A 171 -3.16 15.94 -7.87
CA GLU A 171 -4.04 16.43 -6.80
C GLU A 171 -5.52 16.46 -7.24
N GLN A 172 -5.78 16.77 -8.50
CA GLN A 172 -7.14 16.72 -9.06
C GLN A 172 -7.63 15.27 -9.20
N TRP A 173 -6.76 14.34 -9.60
CA TRP A 173 -7.05 12.91 -9.57
C TRP A 173 -7.35 12.42 -8.14
N ALA A 174 -6.54 12.83 -7.17
CA ALA A 174 -6.74 12.49 -5.77
C ALA A 174 -8.08 13.03 -5.22
N ALA A 175 -8.45 14.25 -5.60
CA ALA A 175 -9.74 14.83 -5.24
C ALA A 175 -10.92 14.06 -5.86
N TRP A 176 -10.77 13.60 -7.11
CA TRP A 176 -11.76 12.72 -7.74
C TRP A 176 -11.91 11.38 -6.99
N LEU A 177 -10.80 10.72 -6.64
CA LEU A 177 -10.83 9.47 -5.86
C LEU A 177 -11.51 9.69 -4.49
N ASP A 178 -11.21 10.79 -3.79
CA ASP A 178 -11.89 11.14 -2.54
C ASP A 178 -13.41 11.34 -2.72
N ALA A 179 -13.82 11.99 -3.81
CA ALA A 179 -15.23 12.15 -4.14
C ALA A 179 -15.92 10.80 -4.40
N VAL A 180 -15.24 9.86 -5.07
CA VAL A 180 -15.73 8.50 -5.30
C VAL A 180 -15.95 7.76 -3.98
N VAL A 181 -14.94 7.73 -3.09
CA VAL A 181 -15.07 7.09 -1.77
C VAL A 181 -16.20 7.73 -0.98
N SER A 182 -16.26 9.07 -0.96
CA SER A 182 -17.29 9.82 -0.26
C SER A 182 -18.68 9.48 -0.77
N GLN A 183 -18.88 9.42 -2.09
CA GLN A 183 -20.18 9.10 -2.69
C GLN A 183 -20.61 7.66 -2.37
N VAL A 184 -19.71 6.68 -2.52
CA VAL A 184 -20.03 5.26 -2.30
C VAL A 184 -20.31 4.96 -0.83
N LEU A 185 -19.59 5.60 0.10
CA LEU A 185 -19.74 5.36 1.53
C LEU A 185 -20.81 6.24 2.20
N LYS A 186 -21.28 7.30 1.53
CA LYS A 186 -22.32 8.21 2.04
C LYS A 186 -23.54 7.50 2.63
N PRO A 187 -24.13 6.46 2.01
CA PRO A 187 -25.32 5.78 2.54
C PRO A 187 -25.09 5.11 3.90
N TYR A 188 -23.83 4.82 4.26
CA TYR A 188 -23.46 4.09 5.47
C TYR A 188 -22.97 5.00 6.60
N GLN A 189 -22.84 6.32 6.37
CA GLN A 189 -22.24 7.27 7.33
C GLN A 189 -22.92 7.28 8.70
N HIS A 190 -24.21 6.96 8.76
CA HIS A 190 -24.99 6.91 10.01
C HIS A 190 -25.09 5.49 10.59
N SER A 191 -24.32 4.53 10.07
CA SER A 191 -24.36 3.13 10.47
C SER A 191 -22.95 2.65 10.84
N PRO A 192 -22.48 2.91 12.08
CA PRO A 192 -21.10 2.64 12.50
C PRO A 192 -20.71 1.16 12.35
N ASP A 193 -21.65 0.21 12.51
CA ASP A 193 -21.39 -1.22 12.34
C ASP A 193 -21.32 -1.68 10.87
N ALA A 194 -22.02 -0.96 9.99
CA ALA A 194 -22.11 -1.29 8.57
C ALA A 194 -21.01 -0.57 7.76
N PHE A 195 -20.57 0.61 8.20
CA PHE A 195 -19.60 1.44 7.49
C PHE A 195 -18.28 0.71 7.21
N PRO A 196 -17.61 0.07 8.18
CA PRO A 196 -16.36 -0.66 7.92
C PRO A 196 -16.55 -1.85 6.96
N LYS A 197 -17.71 -2.50 6.99
CA LYS A 197 -18.04 -3.62 6.09
C LYS A 197 -18.24 -3.12 4.66
N ALA A 198 -18.98 -2.03 4.48
CA ALA A 198 -19.18 -1.39 3.19
C ALA A 198 -17.86 -0.87 2.60
N ALA A 199 -17.02 -0.23 3.42
CA ALA A 199 -15.68 0.21 3.08
C ALA A 199 -14.79 -0.91 2.53
N LYS A 200 -14.70 -2.05 3.24
CA LYS A 200 -13.93 -3.22 2.80
C LYS A 200 -14.48 -3.82 1.51
N LEU A 201 -15.81 -3.93 1.40
CA LEU A 201 -16.44 -4.44 0.19
C LEU A 201 -16.20 -3.50 -1.00
N PHE A 202 -16.19 -2.19 -0.79
CA PHE A 202 -15.82 -1.22 -1.81
C PHE A 202 -14.39 -1.43 -2.30
N LEU A 203 -13.40 -1.55 -1.42
CA LEU A 203 -12.01 -1.82 -1.81
C LEU A 203 -11.87 -3.13 -2.59
N LEU A 204 -12.57 -4.20 -2.18
CA LEU A 204 -12.57 -5.47 -2.89
C LEU A 204 -13.15 -5.34 -4.31
N ARG A 205 -14.29 -4.65 -4.44
CA ARG A 205 -14.94 -4.39 -5.74
C ARG A 205 -14.08 -3.50 -6.63
N TRP A 206 -13.51 -2.45 -6.05
CA TRP A 206 -12.56 -1.56 -6.72
C TRP A 206 -11.42 -2.37 -7.31
N SER A 207 -10.75 -3.18 -6.48
CA SER A 207 -9.59 -3.98 -6.87
C SER A 207 -9.91 -5.02 -7.93
N PHE A 208 -11.05 -5.71 -7.80
CA PHE A 208 -11.50 -6.68 -8.79
C PHE A 208 -11.77 -6.01 -10.15
N TYR A 209 -12.58 -4.95 -10.17
CA TYR A 209 -13.03 -4.32 -11.41
C TYR A 209 -11.87 -3.77 -12.24
N SER A 210 -11.01 -3.00 -11.59
CA SER A 210 -9.82 -2.41 -12.20
C SER A 210 -8.78 -3.47 -12.62
N SER A 211 -8.68 -4.62 -11.94
CA SER A 211 -7.86 -5.74 -12.42
C SER A 211 -8.38 -6.32 -13.74
N MET A 212 -9.69 -6.32 -13.97
CA MET A 212 -10.25 -6.72 -15.27
C MET A 212 -9.88 -5.73 -16.39
N VAL A 213 -9.84 -4.42 -16.09
CA VAL A 213 -9.37 -3.39 -17.02
C VAL A 213 -7.89 -3.58 -17.35
N ILE A 214 -7.03 -3.78 -16.34
CA ILE A 214 -5.60 -4.03 -16.54
C ILE A 214 -5.38 -5.31 -17.37
N ARG A 215 -6.12 -6.38 -17.10
CA ARG A 215 -6.04 -7.62 -17.87
C ARG A 215 -6.40 -7.42 -19.35
N ASP A 216 -7.45 -6.65 -19.65
CA ASP A 216 -7.83 -6.36 -21.05
C ASP A 216 -6.72 -5.55 -21.76
N LEU A 217 -6.13 -4.55 -21.08
CA LEU A 217 -4.97 -3.81 -21.60
C LEU A 217 -3.76 -4.73 -21.85
N THR A 218 -3.48 -5.69 -20.96
CA THR A 218 -2.42 -6.69 -21.15
C THR A 218 -2.68 -7.55 -22.39
N LEU A 219 -3.90 -8.08 -22.55
CA LEU A 219 -4.26 -8.95 -23.68
C LEU A 219 -4.18 -8.24 -25.03
N ARG A 220 -4.33 -6.91 -25.04
CA ARG A 220 -4.19 -6.08 -26.24
C ARG A 220 -2.76 -5.60 -26.48
N SER A 221 -1.82 -5.92 -25.59
CA SER A 221 -0.45 -5.41 -25.62
C SER A 221 -0.42 -3.88 -25.73
N ALA A 222 -1.22 -3.19 -24.92
CA ALA A 222 -1.32 -1.74 -24.93
C ALA A 222 0.06 -1.09 -24.71
N ALA A 223 0.43 -0.12 -25.55
CA ALA A 223 1.74 0.54 -25.48
C ALA A 223 1.91 1.34 -24.17
N SER A 224 0.80 1.86 -23.64
CA SER A 224 0.76 2.56 -22.35
C SER A 224 0.51 1.67 -21.13
N PHE A 225 0.64 0.33 -21.26
CA PHE A 225 0.37 -0.61 -20.18
C PHE A 225 1.12 -0.26 -18.87
N GLY A 226 2.41 0.06 -18.96
CA GLY A 226 3.22 0.41 -17.78
C GLY A 226 2.66 1.62 -17.01
N SER A 227 2.20 2.65 -17.73
CA SER A 227 1.56 3.83 -17.15
C SER A 227 0.24 3.49 -16.46
N PHE A 228 -0.61 2.66 -17.09
CA PHE A 228 -1.84 2.20 -16.45
C PHE A 228 -1.57 1.33 -15.23
N HIS A 229 -0.57 0.47 -15.27
CA HIS A 229 -0.19 -0.36 -14.14
C HIS A 229 0.31 0.48 -12.97
N LEU A 230 1.14 1.50 -13.22
CA LEU A 230 1.58 2.43 -12.18
C LEU A 230 0.41 3.21 -11.56
N ILE A 231 -0.50 3.75 -12.39
CA ILE A 231 -1.69 4.46 -11.92
C ILE A 231 -2.60 3.52 -11.11
N ARG A 232 -2.72 2.25 -11.53
CA ARG A 232 -3.45 1.20 -10.80
C ARG A 232 -2.89 0.98 -9.40
N LEU A 233 -1.56 0.79 -9.28
CA LEU A 233 -0.89 0.59 -7.99
C LEU A 233 -1.10 1.79 -7.07
N LEU A 234 -0.90 3.00 -7.59
CA LEU A 234 -1.16 4.23 -6.86
C LEU A 234 -2.61 4.30 -6.35
N TYR A 235 -3.59 4.01 -7.20
CA TYR A 235 -4.98 4.17 -6.83
C TYR A 235 -5.43 3.13 -5.80
N ASP A 236 -4.91 1.91 -5.84
CA ASP A 236 -5.17 0.93 -4.78
C ASP A 236 -4.68 1.42 -3.43
N GLU A 237 -3.42 1.85 -3.36
CA GLU A 237 -2.84 2.35 -2.12
C GLU A 237 -3.54 3.63 -1.64
N TYR A 238 -3.89 4.54 -2.55
CA TYR A 238 -4.57 5.78 -2.20
C TYR A 238 -6.04 5.57 -1.80
N MET A 239 -6.78 4.68 -2.48
CA MET A 239 -8.13 4.28 -2.08
C MET A 239 -8.13 3.64 -0.70
N TYR A 240 -7.15 2.77 -0.44
CA TYR A 240 -6.96 2.18 0.88
C TYR A 240 -6.70 3.26 1.92
N TYR A 241 -5.77 4.18 1.66
CA TYR A 241 -5.47 5.33 2.51
C TYR A 241 -6.73 6.16 2.83
N LEU A 242 -7.54 6.52 1.83
CA LEU A 242 -8.77 7.27 2.02
C LEU A 242 -9.78 6.49 2.88
N VAL A 243 -10.01 5.23 2.56
CA VAL A 243 -10.96 4.38 3.27
C VAL A 243 -10.54 4.16 4.73
N GLU A 244 -9.25 3.95 4.99
CA GLU A 244 -8.66 3.86 6.33
C GLU A 244 -9.03 5.08 7.18
N HIS A 245 -8.82 6.29 6.64
CA HIS A 245 -9.15 7.55 7.33
C HIS A 245 -10.66 7.71 7.56
N ARG A 246 -11.49 7.31 6.58
CA ARG A 246 -12.95 7.38 6.72
C ARG A 246 -13.47 6.42 7.78
N VAL A 247 -12.91 5.21 7.86
CA VAL A 247 -13.26 4.21 8.90
C VAL A 247 -12.82 4.69 10.28
N ALA A 248 -11.61 5.24 10.39
CA ALA A 248 -11.11 5.83 11.64
C ALA A 248 -12.02 6.95 12.15
N LEU A 249 -12.41 7.88 11.27
CA LEU A 249 -13.35 8.94 11.59
C LEU A 249 -14.72 8.40 12.03
N ALA A 250 -15.25 7.40 11.33
CA ALA A 250 -16.56 6.79 11.67
C ALA A 250 -16.54 6.06 13.03
N LYS A 251 -15.39 5.50 13.43
CA LYS A 251 -15.18 4.86 14.72
C LYS A 251 -14.84 5.84 15.85
N GLY A 252 -14.40 7.06 15.52
CA GLY A 252 -13.86 8.00 16.50
C GLY A 252 -12.46 7.60 17.00
N GLU A 253 -11.69 6.90 16.18
CA GLU A 253 -10.35 6.42 16.48
C GLU A 253 -9.31 7.06 15.55
N SER A 254 -8.02 6.90 15.84
CA SER A 254 -6.96 7.28 14.91
C SER A 254 -6.80 6.23 13.80
N PRO A 255 -6.36 6.62 12.59
CA PRO A 255 -5.98 5.68 11.52
C PRO A 255 -5.06 4.55 12.01
N ILE A 256 -4.02 4.89 12.78
CA ILE A 256 -3.12 3.88 13.37
C ILE A 256 -3.86 2.89 14.27
N ALA A 257 -4.79 3.35 15.11
CA ALA A 257 -5.54 2.48 16.01
C ALA A 257 -6.39 1.46 15.22
N VAL A 258 -7.07 1.91 14.16
CA VAL A 258 -7.86 1.05 13.28
C VAL A 258 -6.98 -0.01 12.59
N MET A 259 -5.79 0.37 12.14
CA MET A 259 -4.85 -0.55 11.50
C MET A 259 -4.23 -1.57 12.47
N GLY A 260 -3.97 -1.17 13.71
CA GLY A 260 -3.44 -2.04 14.77
C GLY A 260 -4.37 -3.22 15.09
N GLU A 261 -5.69 -3.01 15.04
CA GLU A 261 -6.67 -4.09 15.20
C GLU A 261 -6.50 -5.18 14.13
N PHE A 262 -6.29 -4.80 12.86
CA PHE A 262 -6.15 -5.76 11.77
C PHE A 262 -4.81 -6.51 11.78
N ALA A 263 -3.72 -5.84 12.17
CA ALA A 263 -2.41 -6.47 12.30
C ALA A 263 -2.35 -7.47 13.47
N SER A 264 -3.12 -7.25 14.54
CA SER A 264 -3.23 -8.18 15.67
C SER A 264 -3.93 -9.49 15.32
N VAL A 265 -4.86 -9.46 14.36
CA VAL A 265 -5.58 -10.66 13.86
C VAL A 265 -4.68 -11.52 12.98
N GLY A 266 -3.80 -10.93 12.16
CA GLY A 266 -2.85 -11.68 11.32
C GLY A 266 -1.71 -12.34 12.11
N ARG A 267 -1.18 -11.67 13.13
CA ARG A 267 -0.09 -12.22 13.96
C ARG A 267 -0.51 -13.31 14.94
N GLY A 268 -1.81 -13.41 15.27
CA GLY A 268 -2.35 -14.52 16.06
C GLY A 268 -2.25 -15.89 15.38
N HIS A 269 -1.95 -15.94 14.07
CA HIS A 269 -1.82 -17.19 13.31
C HIS A 269 -0.37 -17.59 12.97
N ASN A 270 0.60 -16.66 13.05
CA ASN A 270 1.97 -16.87 12.54
C ASN A 270 3.07 -16.70 13.62
N SER A 271 2.87 -17.22 14.83
CA SER A 271 3.90 -17.19 15.90
C SER A 271 5.10 -18.12 15.67
N LEU A 272 5.33 -18.67 14.47
CA LEU A 272 6.34 -19.71 14.24
C LEU A 272 7.26 -19.53 13.03
N ASP A 273 7.25 -18.40 12.33
CA ASP A 273 8.22 -18.13 11.26
C ASP A 273 8.72 -16.69 11.37
N HIS A 274 9.80 -16.48 12.13
CA HIS A 274 10.45 -15.16 12.29
C HIS A 274 11.82 -15.09 11.58
N ASP A 275 12.14 -16.03 10.69
CA ASP A 275 13.48 -16.12 10.07
C ASP A 275 13.47 -16.21 8.53
N LYS A 276 12.39 -15.80 7.84
CA LYS A 276 12.34 -15.93 6.36
C LYS A 276 11.87 -14.75 5.52
N ASP A 277 11.46 -13.64 6.13
CA ASP A 277 11.01 -12.47 5.36
C ASP A 277 12.07 -11.33 5.30
N GLU A 278 13.36 -11.65 5.49
CA GLU A 278 14.48 -10.69 5.39
C GLU A 278 15.11 -10.58 3.99
N GLU A 279 14.43 -10.98 2.92
CA GLU A 279 14.89 -10.74 1.54
C GLU A 279 13.83 -10.00 0.70
N GLU A 280 13.46 -8.79 1.12
CA GLU A 280 12.91 -7.79 0.18
C GLU A 280 13.59 -6.42 0.43
N ASP A 281 14.13 -5.87 -0.65
CA ASP A 281 14.69 -4.53 -0.88
C ASP A 281 16.13 -4.25 -0.36
N ASP A 282 17.12 -4.97 -0.90
CA ASP A 282 18.43 -4.39 -1.23
C ASP A 282 18.33 -3.74 -2.63
N ASP A 283 17.53 -2.68 -2.75
CA ASP A 283 17.69 -1.74 -3.87
C ASP A 283 18.81 -0.77 -3.47
N GLU A 284 20.05 -1.14 -3.81
CA GLU A 284 21.12 -0.16 -3.97
C GLU A 284 20.68 0.82 -5.07
N GLU A 285 20.15 1.99 -4.66
CA GLU A 285 20.01 3.15 -5.52
C GLU A 285 21.42 3.55 -6.00
N SER A 286 21.84 3.02 -7.15
CA SER A 286 22.95 3.61 -7.90
C SER A 286 22.42 4.85 -8.59
N ASP A 287 22.81 6.02 -8.05
CA ASP A 287 22.72 7.30 -8.72
C ASP A 287 23.58 7.25 -10.01
N GLU A 288 23.01 6.75 -11.12
CA GLU A 288 23.50 7.12 -12.45
C GLU A 288 22.56 8.16 -13.06
N GLU A 289 23.11 9.37 -13.19
CA GLU A 289 22.56 10.48 -13.94
C GLU A 289 21.96 10.01 -15.26
N CYS A 290 20.70 10.40 -15.52
CA CYS A 290 20.01 10.16 -16.77
C CYS A 290 20.77 10.82 -17.94
N GLY A 291 21.67 10.06 -18.56
CA GLY A 291 22.26 10.38 -19.86
C GLY A 291 21.20 10.25 -20.95
N GLU A 292 21.01 11.32 -21.72
CA GLU A 292 20.15 11.38 -22.91
C GLU A 292 20.36 10.16 -23.82
N MET A 293 19.38 9.26 -23.91
CA MET A 293 19.36 8.21 -24.92
C MET A 293 18.64 8.72 -26.16
N THR A 294 19.35 9.47 -27.01
CA THR A 294 18.93 9.71 -28.40
C THR A 294 19.04 8.40 -29.20
N MET A 295 17.90 7.94 -29.72
CA MET A 295 17.84 6.78 -30.64
C MET A 295 18.33 7.19 -32.05
N PRO A 296 19.25 6.44 -32.69
CA PRO A 296 19.62 6.71 -34.08
C PRO A 296 18.56 6.19 -35.06
N THR A 297 18.20 7.04 -36.01
CA THR A 297 17.42 6.74 -37.21
C THR A 297 18.19 5.86 -38.20
N ASN A 298 17.51 4.86 -38.77
CA ASN A 298 18.02 3.97 -39.83
C ASN A 298 18.54 4.70 -41.08
N SER A 299 19.69 4.28 -41.60
CA SER A 299 19.97 4.26 -43.05
C SER A 299 21.15 3.34 -43.41
N ALA A 300 20.81 2.25 -44.13
CA ALA A 300 21.52 1.50 -45.18
C ALA A 300 23.07 1.41 -45.26
N ALA A 301 23.51 0.15 -45.42
CA ALA A 301 24.40 -0.39 -46.48
C ALA A 301 25.78 -0.97 -46.08
N LEU A 302 25.90 -2.29 -46.33
CA LEU A 302 27.05 -3.08 -46.84
C LEU A 302 28.20 -3.48 -45.89
N GLY A 303 28.47 -4.79 -45.82
CA GLY A 303 29.76 -5.34 -45.43
C GLY A 303 29.70 -6.73 -44.81
N GLU A 304 30.07 -7.74 -45.58
CA GLU A 304 30.15 -9.17 -45.26
C GLU A 304 30.97 -9.50 -43.99
N ARG A 305 30.53 -10.53 -43.24
CA ARG A 305 31.34 -11.70 -42.84
C ARG A 305 30.51 -12.70 -42.03
N GLU A 306 30.58 -13.96 -42.47
CA GLU A 306 30.14 -15.16 -41.76
C GLU A 306 30.89 -15.30 -40.43
N ASP A 307 30.17 -15.63 -39.36
CA ASP A 307 30.68 -16.58 -38.38
C ASP A 307 29.51 -17.34 -37.72
N SER A 308 29.72 -18.64 -37.61
CA SER A 308 28.72 -19.69 -37.38
C SER A 308 28.54 -19.95 -35.89
N LEU A 309 27.33 -19.79 -35.34
CA LEU A 309 26.92 -20.36 -34.04
C LEU A 309 25.40 -20.62 -34.02
N GLU A 310 25.01 -21.90 -34.17
CA GLU A 310 23.63 -22.37 -33.98
C GLU A 310 23.18 -22.27 -32.50
N PRO A 311 21.89 -22.02 -32.21
CA PRO A 311 21.33 -22.09 -30.87
C PRO A 311 21.01 -23.53 -30.43
N PRO A 312 21.10 -23.88 -29.14
CA PRO A 312 20.88 -25.25 -28.67
C PRO A 312 19.40 -25.67 -28.71
N VAL A 313 19.18 -26.93 -29.08
CA VAL A 313 17.87 -27.60 -29.21
C VAL A 313 17.24 -27.87 -27.82
N LYS A 314 15.98 -27.47 -27.62
CA LYS A 314 15.19 -27.78 -26.41
C LYS A 314 14.84 -29.28 -26.36
N LEU A 315 15.28 -29.96 -25.31
CA LEU A 315 14.87 -31.33 -24.95
C LEU A 315 13.41 -31.34 -24.45
N THR A 316 12.59 -32.20 -25.05
CA THR A 316 11.21 -32.49 -24.63
C THR A 316 11.19 -33.35 -23.36
N ARG A 317 10.54 -32.86 -22.29
CA ARG A 317 10.30 -33.63 -21.06
C ARG A 317 9.03 -34.48 -21.22
N THR A 318 9.17 -35.75 -20.88
CA THR A 318 8.18 -36.83 -20.98
C THR A 318 7.03 -36.71 -19.99
N ASP A 319 5.86 -37.13 -20.47
CA ASP A 319 4.54 -37.24 -19.81
C ASP A 319 4.53 -38.32 -18.71
N PRO A 320 3.87 -38.09 -17.56
CA PRO A 320 3.33 -39.17 -16.75
C PRO A 320 1.81 -39.05 -16.64
N ARG A 321 1.12 -39.90 -17.43
CA ARG A 321 -0.27 -40.28 -17.20
C ARG A 321 -0.43 -40.89 -15.80
N GLY A 322 -1.32 -40.29 -15.02
CA GLY A 322 -1.92 -40.92 -13.85
C GLY A 322 -2.18 -39.90 -12.78
N LEU A 323 -3.46 -39.51 -12.61
CA LEU A 323 -4.09 -39.06 -11.35
C LEU A 323 -5.49 -38.47 -11.63
N PHE A 324 -6.39 -39.25 -12.23
CA PHE A 324 -7.84 -39.04 -12.08
C PHE A 324 -8.54 -40.40 -12.14
N ASN A 325 -8.69 -41.04 -10.98
CA ASN A 325 -9.74 -42.02 -10.74
C ASN A 325 -9.89 -42.22 -9.22
N THR A 326 -10.90 -41.59 -8.64
CA THR A 326 -11.50 -42.02 -7.37
C THR A 326 -12.99 -41.73 -7.44
N THR A 327 -13.74 -42.74 -7.87
CA THR A 327 -15.13 -42.96 -7.47
C THR A 327 -15.12 -43.70 -6.15
N HIS A 328 -15.81 -43.19 -5.13
CA HIS A 328 -16.34 -44.03 -4.07
C HIS A 328 -17.82 -43.73 -3.83
N THR A 329 -18.58 -44.83 -3.94
CA THR A 329 -19.86 -45.16 -3.32
C THR A 329 -19.99 -44.67 -1.89
#